data_AF-A0A6G6XB47-F1
#
_entry.id   AF-A0A6G6XB47-F1
#
_cell.length_a   1.000
_cell.length_b   1.000
_cell.length_c   1.000
_cell.angle_alpha   90.00
_cell.angle_beta   90.00
_cell.angle_gamma   90.00
#
_symmetry.space_group_name_H-M   'P 1'
#
loop_
_entity.id
_entity.type
_entity.pdbx_description
1 polymer ?
#
loop_
_entity_poly.entity_id
_entity_poly.type
_entity_poly.pdbx_seq_one_letter_code
_entity_poly.pdbx_strand_id
1 'polypeptide(L)'
;MSLRAFPVLGAAALLAIAMPASANTVPVPHAAFARHPDVLDVWVAGGFVGLTGAQDAQDAALAACRKAMGEGCEPVGSWQIGYLALVRTEQGQLAFGSGNTREAAIANTPKICNERTKMECDTVLVISAATRKHAPDLRRARLRFAAAAAPDSGPGHASLAIAAGRTSYAQAEADALASCQRLHAVQACKVMAWGANGVLQAFDYEGRRFGMVPETSVKRAKQAVEQLCLGEIGADCRLQAAYPTDRLKDYVHHYVNEGVR
;
A
#
# COMPACT_ATOMS: atom_id res chain seq x y z
N MET A 1 93.50 38.14 20.78
CA MET A 1 93.62 38.11 19.30
C MET A 1 92.85 36.90 18.77
N SER A 2 92.01 37.12 17.76
CA SER A 2 91.23 36.17 16.93
C SER A 2 90.17 35.30 17.62
N LEU A 3 88.87 35.62 17.51
CA LEU A 3 87.94 35.38 16.38
C LEU A 3 87.81 33.91 15.97
N ARG A 4 86.64 33.30 16.24
CA ARG A 4 85.60 33.06 15.21
C ARG A 4 84.33 32.42 15.82
N ALA A 5 83.22 33.12 15.63
CA ALA A 5 81.87 32.59 15.76
C ALA A 5 81.47 31.85 14.47
N PHE A 6 80.68 30.79 14.61
CA PHE A 6 79.92 30.18 13.51
C PHE A 6 78.44 30.10 13.94
N PRO A 7 77.50 30.63 13.14
CA PRO A 7 76.08 30.41 13.36
C PRO A 7 75.64 29.13 12.63
N VAL A 8 74.96 28.23 13.33
CA VAL A 8 74.23 27.12 12.71
C VAL A 8 72.79 27.60 12.47
N LEU A 9 72.51 28.05 11.25
CA LEU A 9 71.15 28.26 10.75
C LEU A 9 70.62 26.91 10.26
N GLY A 10 69.76 26.28 11.06
CA GLY A 10 68.97 25.12 10.64
C GLY A 10 67.78 25.60 9.79
N ALA A 11 67.80 25.29 8.49
CA ALA A 11 66.67 25.50 7.61
C ALA A 11 65.57 24.46 7.92
N ALA A 12 64.45 24.91 8.50
CA ALA A 12 63.25 24.10 8.60
C ALA A 12 62.58 24.02 7.22
N ALA A 13 62.69 22.86 6.57
CA ALA A 13 61.95 22.55 5.37
C ALA A 13 60.46 22.36 5.72
N LEU A 14 59.62 23.34 5.36
CA LEU A 14 58.17 23.15 5.33
C LEU A 14 57.83 22.15 4.20
N LEU A 15 57.59 20.90 4.57
CA LEU A 15 56.87 19.97 3.72
C LEU A 15 55.42 20.46 3.61
N ALA A 16 55.10 21.11 2.50
CA ALA A 16 53.72 21.28 2.06
C ALA A 16 53.15 19.90 1.75
N ILE A 17 52.40 19.33 2.69
CA ILE A 17 51.57 18.15 2.42
C ILE A 17 50.47 18.63 1.46
N ALA A 18 50.64 18.34 0.17
CA ALA A 18 49.56 18.48 -0.79
C ALA A 18 48.42 17.55 -0.36
N MET A 19 47.33 18.13 0.14
CA MET A 19 46.10 17.39 0.36
C MET A 19 45.63 16.84 -1.00
N PRO A 20 45.30 15.54 -1.10
CA PRO A 20 44.78 15.00 -2.35
C PRO A 20 43.49 15.75 -2.72
N ALA A 21 43.41 16.16 -3.98
CA ALA A 21 42.22 16.76 -4.55
C ALA A 21 41.01 15.86 -4.25
N SER A 22 39.95 16.47 -3.72
CA SER A 22 38.70 15.83 -3.32
C SER A 22 38.25 14.81 -4.35
N ALA A 23 37.99 13.59 -3.91
CA ALA A 23 37.35 12.57 -4.72
C ALA A 23 36.08 13.16 -5.37
N ASN A 24 35.90 12.92 -6.67
CA ASN A 24 34.66 13.21 -7.38
C ASN A 24 33.53 12.39 -6.73
N THR A 25 32.89 12.94 -5.70
CA THR A 25 31.66 12.37 -5.15
C THR A 25 30.58 12.51 -6.20
N VAL A 26 30.26 11.40 -6.87
CA VAL A 26 29.12 11.31 -7.78
C VAL A 26 27.88 11.79 -7.00
N PRO A 27 27.18 12.82 -7.47
CA PRO A 27 26.01 13.34 -6.77
C PRO A 27 24.98 12.22 -6.56
N VAL A 28 24.61 12.00 -5.30
CA VAL A 28 23.65 10.97 -4.92
C VAL A 28 22.23 11.49 -5.17
N PRO A 29 21.43 10.84 -6.04
CA PRO A 29 20.06 11.26 -6.27
C PRO A 29 19.16 10.86 -5.09
N HIS A 30 18.38 11.84 -4.65
CA HIS A 30 17.28 11.70 -3.72
C HIS A 30 15.95 11.71 -4.47
N ALA A 31 15.01 10.94 -3.94
CA ALA A 31 13.62 10.96 -4.36
C ALA A 31 12.72 10.92 -3.12
N ALA A 32 11.50 11.38 -3.32
CA ALA A 32 10.46 11.34 -2.32
C ALA A 32 9.10 11.13 -2.97
N PHE A 33 8.14 10.76 -2.13
CA PHE A 33 6.79 10.52 -2.59
C PHE A 33 5.76 11.02 -1.60
N ALA A 34 4.65 11.48 -2.16
CA ALA A 34 3.45 11.90 -1.46
C ALA A 34 2.28 11.00 -1.85
N ARG A 35 1.33 10.84 -0.94
CA ARG A 35 0.10 10.11 -1.17
C ARG A 35 -1.11 10.97 -0.84
N HIS A 36 -2.27 10.50 -1.28
CA HIS A 36 -3.56 11.03 -0.90
C HIS A 36 -4.44 9.86 -0.43
N PRO A 37 -5.24 9.98 0.65
CA PRO A 37 -6.07 8.89 1.17
C PRO A 37 -7.12 8.38 0.17
N ASP A 38 -7.48 9.18 -0.83
CA ASP A 38 -8.45 8.82 -1.89
C ASP A 38 -7.82 8.26 -3.18
N VAL A 39 -6.50 8.00 -3.22
CA VAL A 39 -5.81 7.58 -4.44
C VAL A 39 -4.91 6.36 -4.18
N LEU A 40 -5.02 5.38 -5.07
CA LEU A 40 -4.34 4.08 -5.02
C LEU A 40 -2.99 4.08 -5.75
N ASP A 41 -2.29 5.20 -5.68
CA ASP A 41 -1.01 5.43 -6.31
C ASP A 41 -0.38 6.66 -5.63
N VAL A 42 0.83 7.02 -6.04
CA VAL A 42 1.62 8.07 -5.38
C VAL A 42 2.08 9.12 -6.38
N TRP A 43 2.44 10.28 -5.87
CA TRP A 43 3.21 11.27 -6.60
C TRP A 43 4.66 11.14 -6.19
N VAL A 44 5.56 10.93 -7.14
CA VAL A 44 7.00 10.81 -6.90
C VAL A 44 7.71 11.98 -7.56
N ALA A 45 8.69 12.53 -6.86
CA ALA A 45 9.66 13.45 -7.39
C ALA A 45 11.06 12.92 -7.06
N GLY A 46 11.95 12.85 -8.06
CA GLY A 46 13.27 12.25 -7.91
C GLY A 46 14.35 12.91 -8.76
N GLY A 47 15.58 12.41 -8.63
CA GLY A 47 16.76 12.99 -9.28
C GLY A 47 17.25 14.29 -8.64
N PHE A 48 16.84 14.60 -7.42
CA PHE A 48 17.33 15.76 -6.67
C PHE A 48 18.70 15.45 -6.08
N VAL A 49 19.64 16.39 -6.14
CA VAL A 49 21.02 16.19 -5.68
C VAL A 49 21.44 17.33 -4.76
N GLY A 50 22.48 17.10 -3.96
CA GLY A 50 23.02 18.10 -3.03
C GLY A 50 22.40 18.02 -1.64
N LEU A 51 22.84 18.93 -0.75
CA LEU A 51 22.54 18.88 0.68
C LEU A 51 21.05 18.97 1.02
N THR A 52 20.26 19.61 0.16
CA THR A 52 18.81 19.80 0.32
C THR A 52 17.98 18.81 -0.51
N GLY A 53 18.62 17.92 -1.28
CA GLY A 53 17.93 17.15 -2.32
C GLY A 53 16.77 16.29 -1.80
N ALA A 54 16.88 15.74 -0.58
CA ALA A 54 15.78 14.99 0.04
C ALA A 54 14.56 15.88 0.37
N GLN A 55 14.81 17.09 0.90
CA GLN A 55 13.74 18.05 1.22
C GLN A 55 13.10 18.59 -0.06
N ASP A 56 13.93 18.97 -1.05
CA ASP A 56 13.45 19.46 -2.35
C ASP A 56 12.57 18.41 -3.05
N ALA A 57 12.94 17.13 -2.96
CA ALA A 57 12.13 16.04 -3.48
C ALA A 57 10.78 15.90 -2.73
N GLN A 58 10.78 15.99 -1.40
CA GLN A 58 9.54 15.91 -0.60
C GLN A 58 8.59 17.06 -0.95
N ASP A 59 9.11 18.29 -1.00
CA ASP A 59 8.33 19.48 -1.33
C ASP A 59 7.77 19.40 -2.75
N ALA A 60 8.57 18.92 -3.71
CA ALA A 60 8.12 18.73 -5.09
C ALA A 60 7.02 17.65 -5.22
N ALA A 61 7.17 16.52 -4.55
CA ALA A 61 6.17 15.44 -4.56
C ALA A 61 4.86 15.91 -3.91
N LEU A 62 4.94 16.59 -2.77
CA LEU A 62 3.79 17.12 -2.05
C LEU A 62 3.08 18.22 -2.81
N ALA A 63 3.82 19.14 -3.43
CA ALA A 63 3.26 20.18 -4.30
C ALA A 63 2.54 19.57 -5.51
N ALA A 64 3.10 18.52 -6.13
CA ALA A 64 2.45 17.82 -7.23
C ALA A 64 1.13 17.15 -6.80
N CYS A 65 1.10 16.52 -5.63
CA CYS A 65 -0.13 15.96 -5.06
C CYS A 65 -1.17 17.04 -4.80
N ARG A 66 -0.80 18.10 -4.06
CA ARG A 66 -1.71 19.20 -3.69
C ARG A 66 -2.29 19.91 -4.91
N LYS A 67 -1.48 20.08 -5.95
CA LYS A 67 -1.95 20.63 -7.24
C LYS A 67 -3.04 19.76 -7.88
N ALA A 68 -2.98 18.44 -7.70
CA ALA A 68 -3.89 17.50 -8.34
C ALA A 68 -5.13 17.19 -7.48
N MET A 69 -4.99 17.16 -6.16
CA MET A 69 -6.02 16.70 -5.22
C MET A 69 -6.56 17.77 -4.27
N GLY A 70 -5.81 18.86 -4.05
CA GLY A 70 -6.12 19.86 -3.03
C GLY A 70 -5.53 19.50 -1.66
N GLU A 71 -6.34 19.63 -0.61
CA GLU A 71 -5.99 19.23 0.76
C GLU A 71 -5.87 17.70 0.90
N GLY A 72 -5.35 17.22 2.03
CA GLY A 72 -5.27 15.77 2.33
C GLY A 72 -4.03 15.05 1.79
N CYS A 73 -3.17 15.73 1.03
CA CYS A 73 -1.88 15.18 0.61
C CYS A 73 -0.88 15.11 1.77
N GLU A 74 -0.24 13.96 1.92
CA GLU A 74 0.76 13.67 2.96
C GLU A 74 2.10 13.26 2.35
N PRO A 75 3.24 13.77 2.85
CA PRO A 75 4.53 13.20 2.55
C PRO A 75 4.65 11.83 3.23
N VAL A 76 5.08 10.81 2.50
CA VAL A 76 5.18 9.45 3.06
C VAL A 76 6.62 9.11 3.40
N GLY A 77 7.56 9.52 2.56
CA GLY A 77 8.96 9.27 2.79
C GLY A 77 9.84 9.71 1.62
N SER A 78 11.14 9.62 1.87
CA SER A 78 12.18 9.84 0.88
C SER A 78 13.17 8.69 0.91
N TRP A 79 13.79 8.43 -0.24
CA TRP A 79 14.86 7.45 -0.37
C TRP A 79 15.99 8.01 -1.23
N GLN A 80 17.18 7.46 -1.05
CA GLN A 80 18.37 7.82 -1.80
C GLN A 80 18.92 6.57 -2.47
N ILE A 81 19.34 6.69 -3.74
CA ILE A 81 19.88 5.58 -4.54
C ILE A 81 18.87 4.41 -4.66
N GLY A 82 19.01 3.61 -5.72
CA GLY A 82 18.22 2.39 -5.87
C GLY A 82 16.75 2.64 -6.17
N TYR A 83 15.87 1.87 -5.54
CA TYR A 83 14.48 1.66 -5.92
C TYR A 83 13.53 1.68 -4.73
N LEU A 84 12.32 2.20 -4.96
CA LEU A 84 11.15 2.05 -4.11
C LEU A 84 10.20 1.06 -4.78
N ALA A 85 9.70 0.08 -4.05
CA ALA A 85 8.60 -0.78 -4.45
C ALA A 85 7.35 -0.41 -3.67
N LEU A 86 6.24 -0.23 -4.38
CA LEU A 86 4.91 -0.06 -3.82
C LEU A 86 4.13 -1.34 -4.05
N VAL A 87 3.50 -1.81 -2.98
CA VAL A 87 2.67 -3.01 -2.99
C VAL A 87 1.29 -2.71 -2.45
N ARG A 88 0.32 -3.55 -2.82
CA ARG A 88 -1.06 -3.42 -2.38
C ARG A 88 -1.41 -4.53 -1.38
N THR A 89 -2.04 -4.14 -0.27
CA THR A 89 -2.63 -5.08 0.70
C THR A 89 -3.92 -5.69 0.15
N GLU A 90 -4.43 -6.75 0.79
CA GLU A 90 -5.71 -7.38 0.42
C GLU A 90 -6.89 -6.39 0.46
N GLN A 91 -6.87 -5.41 1.39
CA GLN A 91 -7.88 -4.34 1.49
C GLN A 91 -7.69 -3.22 0.46
N GLY A 92 -6.65 -3.30 -0.37
CA GLY A 92 -6.36 -2.28 -1.37
C GLY A 92 -5.55 -1.09 -0.84
N GLN A 93 -4.95 -1.16 0.35
CA GLN A 93 -4.07 -0.10 0.85
C GLN A 93 -2.67 -0.22 0.28
N LEU A 94 -1.90 0.88 0.27
CA LEU A 94 -0.50 0.87 -0.16
C LEU A 94 0.45 0.61 1.01
N ALA A 95 1.41 -0.27 0.78
CA ALA A 95 2.62 -0.42 1.59
C ALA A 95 3.85 -0.30 0.69
N PHE A 96 5.03 -0.08 1.26
CA PHE A 96 6.24 0.13 0.48
C PHE A 96 7.50 -0.45 1.13
N GLY A 97 8.47 -0.76 0.29
CA GLY A 97 9.83 -1.14 0.66
C GLY A 97 10.85 -0.47 -0.26
N SER A 98 12.08 -0.32 0.20
CA SER A 98 13.17 0.28 -0.58
C SER A 98 14.41 -0.61 -0.60
N GLY A 99 15.21 -0.51 -1.66
CA GLY A 99 16.45 -1.27 -1.79
C GLY A 99 17.35 -0.77 -2.91
N ASN A 100 18.63 -1.16 -2.88
CA ASN A 100 19.61 -0.73 -3.89
C ASN A 100 19.34 -1.34 -5.28
N THR A 101 18.62 -2.46 -5.35
CA THR A 101 18.14 -3.10 -6.58
C THR A 101 16.62 -3.17 -6.59
N ARG A 102 16.04 -3.41 -7.77
CA ARG A 102 14.59 -3.59 -7.95
C ARG A 102 14.08 -4.76 -7.11
N GLU A 103 14.81 -5.87 -7.11
CA GLU A 103 14.46 -7.10 -6.40
C GLU A 103 14.56 -6.91 -4.89
N ALA A 104 15.59 -6.21 -4.41
CA ALA A 104 15.73 -5.88 -3.00
C ALA A 104 14.59 -4.96 -2.52
N ALA A 105 14.16 -3.99 -3.34
CA ALA A 105 13.04 -3.12 -3.00
C ALA A 105 11.74 -3.92 -2.83
N ILE A 106 11.46 -4.87 -3.74
CA ILE A 106 10.29 -5.77 -3.63
C ILE A 106 10.40 -6.67 -2.39
N ALA A 107 11.56 -7.30 -2.18
CA ALA A 107 11.78 -8.21 -1.05
C ALA A 107 11.67 -7.51 0.31
N ASN A 108 12.00 -6.21 0.37
CA ASN A 108 11.89 -5.38 1.57
C ASN A 108 10.48 -4.81 1.79
N THR A 109 9.49 -5.13 0.95
CA THR A 109 8.11 -4.73 1.21
C THR A 109 7.55 -5.51 2.40
N PRO A 110 6.67 -4.89 3.23
CA PRO A 110 6.09 -5.58 4.36
C PRO A 110 5.33 -6.83 3.91
N LYS A 111 5.51 -7.95 4.61
CA LYS A 111 4.72 -9.19 4.40
C LYS A 111 3.26 -9.09 4.87
N ILE A 112 2.77 -7.87 5.12
CA ILE A 112 1.51 -7.56 5.81
C ILE A 112 0.28 -7.75 4.88
N CYS A 113 0.48 -7.95 3.58
CA CYS A 113 -0.63 -7.86 2.63
C CYS A 113 -1.73 -8.89 2.82
N ASN A 114 -1.42 -10.10 3.29
CA ASN A 114 -2.44 -11.06 3.67
C ASN A 114 -1.92 -12.06 4.70
N GLU A 115 -1.88 -11.67 5.97
CA GLU A 115 -1.44 -12.57 7.06
C GLU A 115 -2.33 -13.82 7.17
N ARG A 116 -3.59 -13.73 6.72
CA ARG A 116 -4.59 -14.80 6.80
C ARG A 116 -4.40 -15.86 5.71
N THR A 117 -4.10 -15.45 4.47
CA THR A 117 -3.93 -16.37 3.33
C THR A 117 -2.47 -16.64 2.97
N LYS A 118 -1.53 -15.95 3.62
CA LYS A 118 -0.08 -15.98 3.35
C LYS A 118 0.29 -15.65 1.90
N MET A 119 -0.61 -15.00 1.16
CA MET A 119 -0.34 -14.56 -0.21
C MET A 119 0.64 -13.40 -0.27
N GLU A 120 1.48 -13.39 -1.29
CA GLU A 120 2.34 -12.25 -1.60
C GLU A 120 1.50 -11.05 -2.03
N CYS A 121 1.98 -9.86 -1.68
CA CYS A 121 1.38 -8.61 -2.10
C CYS A 121 1.44 -8.42 -3.62
N ASP A 122 0.44 -7.76 -4.18
CA ASP A 122 0.56 -7.29 -5.57
C ASP A 122 1.51 -6.11 -5.64
N THR A 123 2.59 -6.26 -6.41
CA THR A 123 3.47 -5.13 -6.72
C THR A 123 2.76 -4.19 -7.69
N VAL A 124 2.56 -2.94 -7.26
CA VAL A 124 1.89 -1.89 -8.03
C VAL A 124 2.90 -1.16 -8.91
N LEU A 125 4.03 -0.77 -8.31
CA LEU A 125 5.06 0.04 -8.97
C LEU A 125 6.42 -0.29 -8.36
N VAL A 126 7.47 -0.29 -9.19
CA VAL A 126 8.84 -0.19 -8.70
C VAL A 126 9.55 0.91 -9.46
N ILE A 127 10.07 1.90 -8.72
CA ILE A 127 10.54 3.17 -9.28
C ILE A 127 11.93 3.52 -8.74
N SER A 128 12.83 3.94 -9.63
CA SER A 128 14.18 4.34 -9.25
C SER A 128 14.20 5.74 -8.62
N ALA A 129 15.12 5.98 -7.67
CA ALA A 129 15.40 7.33 -7.14
C ALA A 129 15.81 8.35 -8.23
N ALA A 130 16.35 7.87 -9.36
CA ALA A 130 16.69 8.71 -10.52
C ALA A 130 15.46 9.11 -11.35
N THR A 131 14.30 8.52 -11.11
CA THR A 131 13.07 8.83 -11.83
C THR A 131 12.61 10.23 -11.46
N ARG A 132 12.63 11.15 -12.42
CA ARG A 132 12.35 12.57 -12.14
C ARG A 132 10.94 12.80 -11.61
N LYS A 133 9.96 12.10 -12.18
CA LYS A 133 8.54 12.27 -11.83
C LYS A 133 7.73 11.01 -12.10
N HIS A 134 6.79 10.70 -11.21
CA HIS A 134 5.65 9.82 -11.46
C HIS A 134 4.40 10.46 -10.86
N ALA A 135 3.26 10.27 -11.53
CA ALA A 135 1.97 10.76 -11.06
C ALA A 135 0.84 9.81 -11.48
N PRO A 136 -0.21 9.66 -10.66
CA PRO A 136 -1.32 8.76 -10.97
C PRO A 136 -2.18 9.24 -12.15
N ASP A 137 -2.76 8.30 -12.91
CA ASP A 137 -3.94 8.59 -13.72
C ASP A 137 -5.17 8.62 -12.81
N LEU A 138 -5.58 9.82 -12.38
CA LEU A 138 -6.68 10.00 -11.43
C LEU A 138 -8.03 9.44 -11.89
N ARG A 139 -8.22 9.19 -13.19
CA ARG A 139 -9.43 8.52 -13.69
C ARG A 139 -9.49 7.05 -13.29
N ARG A 140 -8.34 6.44 -13.02
CA ARG A 140 -8.18 5.02 -12.69
C ARG A 140 -7.71 4.81 -11.25
N ALA A 141 -7.00 5.77 -10.70
CA ALA A 141 -6.34 5.64 -9.40
C ALA A 141 -7.24 6.05 -8.22
N ARG A 142 -8.36 6.76 -8.43
CA ARG A 142 -9.25 7.14 -7.32
C ARG A 142 -9.83 5.91 -6.64
N LEU A 143 -9.75 5.89 -5.31
CA LEU A 143 -10.23 4.80 -4.48
C LEU A 143 -11.76 4.77 -4.46
N ARG A 144 -12.28 3.55 -4.57
CA ARG A 144 -13.68 3.20 -4.39
C ARG A 144 -13.77 2.07 -3.38
N PHE A 145 -14.51 2.33 -2.32
CA PHE A 145 -14.63 1.46 -1.17
C PHE A 145 -15.89 0.62 -1.27
N ALA A 146 -15.78 -0.59 -0.77
CA ALA A 146 -16.93 -1.39 -0.42
C ALA A 146 -16.77 -1.98 0.98
N ALA A 147 -17.90 -2.17 1.65
CA ALA A 147 -17.99 -2.87 2.92
C ALA A 147 -19.19 -3.82 2.87
N ALA A 148 -19.08 -4.93 3.59
CA ALA A 148 -20.22 -5.81 3.87
C ALA A 148 -20.47 -5.91 5.36
N ALA A 149 -21.75 -5.95 5.70
CA ALA A 149 -22.23 -6.14 7.05
C ALA A 149 -23.17 -7.35 7.14
N ALA A 150 -23.15 -7.99 8.30
CA ALA A 150 -24.03 -9.09 8.67
C ALA A 150 -24.52 -8.89 10.11
N PRO A 151 -25.58 -9.60 10.53
CA PRO A 151 -25.95 -9.64 11.94
C PRO A 151 -24.81 -10.11 12.84
N ASP A 152 -24.89 -9.78 14.11
CA ASP A 152 -23.95 -10.17 15.16
C ASP A 152 -24.55 -11.31 16.01
N SER A 153 -25.07 -12.35 15.38
CA SER A 153 -25.74 -13.47 16.07
C SER A 153 -25.00 -14.81 15.96
N GLY A 154 -23.69 -14.78 15.69
CA GLY A 154 -22.85 -15.97 15.55
C GLY A 154 -22.97 -16.68 14.18
N PRO A 155 -22.25 -17.78 13.95
CA PRO A 155 -22.26 -18.47 12.65
C PRO A 155 -23.69 -18.89 12.25
N GLY A 156 -24.10 -18.59 11.01
CA GLY A 156 -25.40 -19.03 10.45
C GLY A 156 -26.26 -17.97 9.72
N HIS A 157 -25.83 -16.72 9.58
CA HIS A 157 -26.55 -15.71 8.78
C HIS A 157 -26.69 -16.10 7.31
N ALA A 158 -27.93 -16.05 6.81
CA ALA A 158 -28.25 -16.37 5.42
C ALA A 158 -27.87 -15.25 4.43
N SER A 159 -27.50 -14.05 4.90
CA SER A 159 -27.24 -12.93 4.02
C SER A 159 -26.22 -11.89 4.50
N LEU A 160 -25.60 -11.20 3.54
CA LEU A 160 -24.78 -10.01 3.72
C LEU A 160 -25.44 -8.81 3.03
N ALA A 161 -25.39 -7.65 3.67
CA ALA A 161 -25.62 -6.38 3.02
C ALA A 161 -24.28 -5.77 2.58
N ILE A 162 -24.15 -5.40 1.32
CA ILE A 162 -22.89 -4.91 0.75
C ILE A 162 -23.13 -3.55 0.10
N ALA A 163 -22.38 -2.53 0.51
CA ALA A 163 -22.39 -1.22 -0.13
C ALA A 163 -21.07 -1.01 -0.86
N ALA A 164 -21.10 -0.79 -2.17
CA ALA A 164 -19.92 -0.65 -3.02
C ALA A 164 -19.88 0.69 -3.77
N GLY A 165 -18.70 1.04 -4.30
CA GLY A 165 -18.46 2.24 -5.11
C GLY A 165 -18.42 3.55 -4.31
N ARG A 166 -18.35 3.48 -2.97
CA ARG A 166 -18.33 4.68 -2.12
C ARG A 166 -16.99 5.38 -2.17
N THR A 167 -17.00 6.67 -1.88
CA THR A 167 -15.80 7.51 -1.95
C THR A 167 -14.91 7.41 -0.71
N SER A 168 -15.45 6.89 0.39
CA SER A 168 -14.70 6.64 1.63
C SER A 168 -15.11 5.33 2.27
N TYR A 169 -14.20 4.76 3.07
CA TYR A 169 -14.50 3.58 3.89
C TYR A 169 -15.67 3.84 4.85
N ALA A 170 -15.66 4.97 5.57
CA ALA A 170 -16.70 5.33 6.52
C ALA A 170 -18.10 5.37 5.87
N GLN A 171 -18.20 5.88 4.64
CA GLN A 171 -19.46 5.86 3.90
C GLN A 171 -19.89 4.44 3.52
N ALA A 172 -18.96 3.61 3.02
CA ALA A 172 -19.27 2.21 2.68
C ALA A 172 -19.73 1.42 3.92
N GLU A 173 -19.05 1.60 5.05
CA GLU A 173 -19.37 0.98 6.33
C GLU A 173 -20.76 1.40 6.83
N ALA A 174 -21.03 2.71 6.89
CA ALA A 174 -22.31 3.24 7.33
C ALA A 174 -23.48 2.71 6.48
N ASP A 175 -23.32 2.72 5.14
CA ASP A 175 -24.36 2.25 4.22
C ASP A 175 -24.59 0.74 4.33
N ALA A 176 -23.53 -0.05 4.47
CA ALA A 176 -23.62 -1.50 4.65
C ALA A 176 -24.31 -1.85 5.97
N LEU A 177 -23.93 -1.20 7.08
CA LEU A 177 -24.56 -1.39 8.39
C LEU A 177 -26.03 -0.97 8.37
N ALA A 178 -26.36 0.18 7.79
CA ALA A 178 -27.74 0.64 7.67
C ALA A 178 -28.58 -0.33 6.83
N SER A 179 -28.01 -0.89 5.76
CA SER A 179 -28.69 -1.89 4.94
C SER A 179 -28.85 -3.22 5.67
N CYS A 180 -27.87 -3.66 6.46
CA CYS A 180 -27.99 -4.83 7.30
C CYS A 180 -29.10 -4.64 8.34
N GLN A 181 -29.15 -3.48 9.02
CA GLN A 181 -30.18 -3.20 10.03
C GLN A 181 -31.60 -3.23 9.43
N ARG A 182 -31.76 -2.76 8.18
CA ARG A 182 -33.05 -2.85 7.48
C ARG A 182 -33.47 -4.30 7.19
N LEU A 183 -32.52 -5.18 6.89
CA LEU A 183 -32.79 -6.60 6.66
C LEU A 183 -33.05 -7.36 7.96
N HIS A 184 -32.40 -6.96 9.06
CA HIS A 184 -32.36 -7.70 10.32
C HIS A 184 -32.71 -6.79 11.50
N ALA A 185 -33.93 -6.23 11.49
CA ALA A 185 -34.36 -5.16 12.39
C ALA A 185 -34.15 -5.42 13.90
N VAL A 186 -34.09 -6.69 14.32
CA VAL A 186 -33.98 -7.10 15.73
C VAL A 186 -32.54 -7.39 16.16
N GLN A 187 -31.64 -7.65 15.21
CA GLN A 187 -30.26 -8.05 15.50
C GLN A 187 -29.33 -6.86 15.32
N ALA A 188 -28.31 -6.76 16.17
CA ALA A 188 -27.20 -5.83 15.94
C ALA A 188 -26.45 -6.27 14.68
N CYS A 189 -25.98 -5.32 13.88
CA CYS A 189 -25.17 -5.58 12.69
C CYS A 189 -23.72 -5.16 12.91
N LYS A 190 -22.79 -5.88 12.30
CA LYS A 190 -21.36 -5.55 12.27
C LYS A 190 -20.77 -5.69 10.88
N VAL A 191 -19.68 -4.96 10.62
CA VAL A 191 -18.90 -5.10 9.39
C VAL A 191 -18.15 -6.43 9.45
N MET A 192 -18.25 -7.19 8.36
CA MET A 192 -17.60 -8.49 8.21
C MET A 192 -16.32 -8.39 7.38
N ALA A 193 -16.30 -7.53 6.36
CA ALA A 193 -15.12 -7.24 5.57
C ALA A 193 -15.31 -5.96 4.75
N TRP A 194 -14.19 -5.40 4.33
CA TRP A 194 -14.13 -4.21 3.50
C TRP A 194 -12.89 -4.22 2.62
N GLY A 195 -12.92 -3.44 1.54
CA GLY A 195 -11.78 -3.29 0.64
C GLY A 195 -11.96 -2.09 -0.28
N ALA A 196 -10.87 -1.72 -0.96
CA ALA A 196 -10.84 -0.60 -1.88
C ALA A 196 -10.19 -0.98 -3.22
N ASN A 197 -10.79 -0.54 -4.33
CA ASN A 197 -10.39 -0.84 -5.72
C ASN A 197 -9.95 -2.29 -5.96
N GLY A 198 -10.85 -3.21 -5.66
CA GLY A 198 -10.68 -4.65 -5.85
C GLY A 198 -12.03 -5.34 -5.88
N VAL A 199 -12.14 -6.45 -5.17
CA VAL A 199 -13.38 -7.21 -5.01
C VAL A 199 -13.55 -7.67 -3.57
N LEU A 200 -14.80 -7.85 -3.18
CA LEU A 200 -15.18 -8.61 -2.01
C LEU A 200 -15.71 -9.97 -2.49
N GLN A 201 -15.00 -11.05 -2.20
CA GLN A 201 -15.37 -12.40 -2.61
C GLN A 201 -16.06 -13.11 -1.46
N ALA A 202 -17.34 -13.42 -1.65
CA ALA A 202 -18.09 -14.23 -0.70
C ALA A 202 -17.74 -15.71 -0.88
N PHE A 203 -17.73 -16.45 0.22
CA PHE A 203 -17.49 -17.89 0.22
C PHE A 203 -18.21 -18.54 1.42
N ASP A 204 -18.51 -19.82 1.28
CA ASP A 204 -19.05 -20.65 2.35
C ASP A 204 -18.15 -21.85 2.65
N TYR A 205 -18.25 -22.33 3.88
CA TYR A 205 -17.73 -23.59 4.38
C TYR A 205 -18.91 -24.46 4.80
N GLU A 206 -19.19 -25.49 4.01
CA GLU A 206 -20.16 -26.55 4.32
C GLU A 206 -21.55 -26.03 4.74
N GLY A 207 -21.97 -24.84 4.27
CA GLY A 207 -23.22 -24.21 4.70
C GLY A 207 -23.31 -23.82 6.19
N ARG A 208 -22.20 -23.90 6.96
CA ARG A 208 -22.16 -23.67 8.41
C ARG A 208 -21.37 -22.42 8.81
N ARG A 209 -20.34 -22.07 8.04
CA ARG A 209 -19.58 -20.81 8.21
C ARG A 209 -19.50 -20.12 6.87
N PHE A 210 -19.66 -18.81 6.87
CA PHE A 210 -19.49 -18.00 5.68
C PHE A 210 -18.51 -16.90 5.98
N GLY A 211 -17.87 -16.42 4.93
CA GLY A 211 -16.93 -15.33 5.02
C GLY A 211 -16.96 -14.49 3.77
N MET A 212 -16.16 -13.44 3.85
CA MET A 212 -15.86 -12.63 2.70
C MET A 212 -14.38 -12.22 2.77
N VAL A 213 -13.67 -12.38 1.67
CA VAL A 213 -12.28 -11.93 1.56
C VAL A 213 -12.21 -10.71 0.65
N PRO A 214 -11.61 -9.61 1.10
CA PRO A 214 -11.21 -8.54 0.20
C PRO A 214 -9.95 -8.98 -0.54
N GLU A 215 -9.88 -8.72 -1.84
CA GLU A 215 -8.66 -8.89 -2.62
C GLU A 215 -8.65 -7.91 -3.79
N THR A 216 -7.48 -7.70 -4.37
CA THR A 216 -7.25 -6.70 -5.44
C THR A 216 -7.88 -7.09 -6.78
N SER A 217 -8.23 -8.37 -6.97
CA SER A 217 -8.82 -8.90 -8.19
C SER A 217 -9.62 -10.18 -7.92
N VAL A 218 -10.56 -10.53 -8.81
CA VAL A 218 -11.30 -11.80 -8.74
C VAL A 218 -10.37 -13.01 -8.73
N LYS A 219 -9.32 -13.00 -9.55
CA LYS A 219 -8.36 -14.11 -9.62
C LYS A 219 -7.69 -14.35 -8.27
N ARG A 220 -7.19 -13.28 -7.65
CA ARG A 220 -6.55 -13.36 -6.33
C ARG A 220 -7.54 -13.70 -5.23
N ALA A 221 -8.75 -13.16 -5.29
CA ALA A 221 -9.79 -13.49 -4.32
C ALA A 221 -10.14 -14.99 -4.33
N LYS A 222 -10.19 -15.61 -5.51
CA LYS A 222 -10.34 -17.06 -5.64
C LYS A 222 -9.17 -17.81 -5.03
N GLN A 223 -7.95 -17.42 -5.35
CA GLN A 223 -6.73 -18.02 -4.77
C GLN A 223 -6.68 -17.86 -3.24
N ALA A 224 -7.09 -16.70 -2.72
CA ALA A 224 -7.16 -16.41 -1.29
C ALA A 224 -8.15 -17.36 -0.60
N VAL A 225 -9.36 -17.53 -1.15
CA VAL A 225 -10.34 -18.50 -0.64
C VAL A 225 -9.80 -19.92 -0.75
N GLU A 226 -9.22 -20.32 -1.88
CA GLU A 226 -8.60 -21.65 -2.04
C GLU A 226 -7.54 -21.93 -0.97
N GLN A 227 -6.65 -20.98 -0.68
CA GLN A 227 -5.62 -21.12 0.37
C GLN A 227 -6.23 -21.20 1.78
N LEU A 228 -7.24 -20.37 2.08
CA LEU A 228 -7.98 -20.46 3.34
C LEU A 228 -8.67 -21.80 3.51
N CYS A 229 -9.13 -22.39 2.40
CA CYS A 229 -9.87 -23.63 2.41
C CYS A 229 -8.96 -24.86 2.43
N LEU A 230 -7.78 -24.81 1.80
CA LEU A 230 -6.75 -25.84 1.92
C LEU A 230 -6.15 -25.92 3.34
N GLY A 231 -6.19 -24.82 4.11
CA GLY A 231 -5.74 -24.79 5.50
C GLY A 231 -6.67 -25.50 6.50
N GLU A 232 -7.92 -25.78 6.12
CA GLU A 232 -8.94 -26.38 6.97
C GLU A 232 -9.21 -27.82 6.51
N ILE A 233 -8.71 -28.80 7.27
CA ILE A 233 -8.84 -30.23 6.93
C ILE A 233 -10.32 -30.62 6.84
N GLY A 234 -10.75 -31.09 5.67
CA GLY A 234 -12.05 -31.73 5.46
C GLY A 234 -13.22 -30.80 5.14
N ALA A 235 -12.99 -29.50 4.90
CA ALA A 235 -14.06 -28.55 4.63
C ALA A 235 -14.42 -28.44 3.12
N ASP A 236 -15.68 -28.69 2.77
CA ASP A 236 -16.23 -28.30 1.45
C ASP A 236 -16.39 -26.78 1.39
N CYS A 237 -15.44 -26.12 0.75
CA CYS A 237 -15.42 -24.68 0.57
C CYS A 237 -15.95 -24.29 -0.81
N ARG A 238 -16.96 -23.43 -0.85
CA ARG A 238 -17.59 -22.99 -2.10
C ARG A 238 -17.40 -21.50 -2.30
N LEU A 239 -16.83 -21.16 -3.45
CA LEU A 239 -16.80 -19.78 -3.94
C LEU A 239 -18.21 -19.34 -4.34
N GLN A 240 -18.64 -18.20 -3.81
CA GLN A 240 -19.89 -17.56 -4.20
C GLN A 240 -19.62 -16.32 -5.08
N ALA A 241 -20.52 -15.35 -5.06
CA ALA A 241 -20.40 -14.15 -5.87
C ALA A 241 -19.23 -13.27 -5.42
N ALA A 242 -18.58 -12.61 -6.41
CA ALA A 242 -17.61 -11.55 -6.19
C ALA A 242 -18.27 -10.19 -6.45
N TYR A 243 -18.02 -9.24 -5.56
CA TYR A 243 -18.58 -7.89 -5.61
C TYR A 243 -17.48 -6.88 -5.88
N PRO A 244 -17.41 -6.28 -7.09
CA PRO A 244 -16.44 -5.24 -7.40
C PRO A 244 -16.64 -4.03 -6.51
N THR A 245 -15.55 -3.51 -5.93
CA THR A 245 -15.64 -2.35 -5.03
C THR A 245 -15.82 -1.03 -5.78
N ASP A 246 -15.58 -1.02 -7.10
CA ASP A 246 -15.60 0.17 -7.95
C ASP A 246 -16.98 0.49 -8.55
N ARG A 247 -17.96 -0.39 -8.36
CA ARG A 247 -19.34 -0.20 -8.84
C ARG A 247 -20.18 0.44 -7.75
N LEU A 248 -20.72 1.64 -8.03
CA LEU A 248 -21.69 2.29 -7.15
C LEU A 248 -23.01 1.50 -7.17
N LYS A 249 -23.13 0.55 -6.26
CA LYS A 249 -24.28 -0.34 -6.15
C LYS A 249 -24.32 -0.96 -4.76
N ASP A 250 -25.54 -1.19 -4.29
CA ASP A 250 -25.80 -1.94 -3.08
C ASP A 250 -26.27 -3.34 -3.47
N TYR A 251 -25.81 -4.34 -2.72
CA TYR A 251 -26.11 -5.74 -2.95
C TYR A 251 -26.63 -6.37 -1.67
N VAL A 252 -27.51 -7.35 -1.84
CA VAL A 252 -27.81 -8.34 -0.81
C VAL A 252 -27.30 -9.66 -1.32
N HIS A 253 -26.31 -10.22 -0.63
CA HIS A 253 -25.85 -11.58 -0.91
C HIS A 253 -26.69 -12.53 -0.08
N HIS A 254 -27.27 -13.55 -0.70
CA HIS A 254 -27.85 -14.68 0.02
C HIS A 254 -26.93 -15.88 -0.18
N TYR A 255 -26.46 -16.46 0.92
CA TYR A 255 -25.67 -17.69 0.86
C TYR A 255 -26.60 -18.85 0.49
N VAL A 256 -26.26 -19.54 -0.60
CA VAL A 256 -27.03 -20.72 -1.02
C VAL A 256 -26.63 -21.91 -0.13
N ASN A 257 -27.51 -22.31 0.79
CA ASN A 257 -27.43 -23.62 1.43
C ASN A 257 -28.11 -24.65 0.52
N GLU A 258 -27.34 -25.40 -0.29
CA GLU A 258 -27.87 -26.56 -1.00
C GLU A 258 -28.05 -27.77 -0.06
N GLY A 259 -28.80 -27.56 1.03
CA GLY A 259 -28.92 -28.52 2.14
C GLY A 259 -30.30 -28.58 2.80
N VAL A 260 -31.36 -28.13 2.12
CA VAL A 260 -32.74 -28.53 2.46
C VAL A 260 -33.28 -29.34 1.29
N ARG A 261 -33.08 -30.66 1.37
CA ARG A 261 -33.99 -31.65 0.80
C ARG A 261 -34.64 -32.38 1.97
#